data_AF-A0A6G3XNJ5-F1
#
_entry.id   AF-A0A6G3XNJ5-F1
#
_cell.length_a   1.000
_cell.length_b   1.000
_cell.length_c   1.000
_cell.angle_alpha   90.00
_cell.angle_beta   90.00
_cell.angle_gamma   90.00
#
_symmetry.space_group_name_H-M   'P 1'
#
loop_
_entity.id
_entity.type
_entity.pdbx_description
1 polymer ?
#
loop_
_entity_poly.entity_id
_entity_poly.type
_entity_poly.pdbx_seq_one_letter_code
_entity_poly.pdbx_strand_id
1 'polypeptide(L)' 'ETITSGPGPQGLSGMQYEAVEVARAVRAGECESPLVPLEGSLAVMRTLDAVRDRIGVRYPADR' A
#
# COMPACT_ATOMS: atom_id res chain seq x y z
N GLU A 1 -10.34 -13.99 -13.44
CA GLU A 1 -10.79 -12.76 -14.14
C GLU A 1 -9.63 -12.24 -14.97
N THR A 2 -9.86 -11.76 -16.19
CA THR A 2 -8.80 -11.15 -17.02
C THR A 2 -8.51 -9.75 -16.51
N ILE A 3 -7.31 -9.51 -16.01
CA ILE A 3 -6.87 -8.18 -15.55
C ILE A 3 -6.35 -7.41 -16.76
N THR A 4 -7.16 -6.48 -17.28
CA THR A 4 -6.78 -5.67 -18.44
C THR A 4 -6.06 -4.40 -17.99
N SER A 5 -4.82 -4.21 -18.40
CA SER A 5 -4.12 -2.93 -18.30
C SER A 5 -4.66 -1.98 -19.38
N GLY A 6 -5.43 -0.97 -18.98
CA GLY A 6 -5.81 0.14 -19.88
C GLY A 6 -4.65 1.13 -20.06
N PRO A 7 -4.71 2.07 -21.02
CA PRO A 7 -3.77 3.17 -21.12
C PRO A 7 -4.07 4.14 -19.97
N GLY A 8 -3.67 3.77 -18.76
CA GLY A 8 -3.75 4.66 -17.61
C GLY A 8 -2.95 5.93 -17.88
N PRO A 9 -3.24 7.03 -17.16
CA PRO A 9 -2.32 8.16 -17.08
C PRO A 9 -0.88 7.65 -16.89
N GLN A 10 0.07 8.29 -17.57
CA GLN A 10 1.48 7.88 -17.60
C GLN A 10 1.96 7.52 -16.18
N GLY A 11 2.30 6.24 -15.94
CA GLY A 11 2.74 5.74 -14.63
C GLY A 11 1.73 4.90 -13.84
N LEU A 12 0.46 4.79 -14.25
CA LEU A 12 -0.56 4.00 -13.55
C LEU A 12 -0.80 2.59 -14.13
N SER A 13 -0.02 2.17 -15.13
CA SER A 13 -0.16 0.87 -15.80
C SER A 13 0.23 -0.37 -14.97
N GLY A 14 0.59 -0.18 -13.69
CA GLY A 14 0.95 -1.26 -12.77
C GLY A 14 -0.04 -1.48 -11.61
N MET A 15 -0.94 -0.53 -11.35
CA MET A 15 -1.81 -0.54 -10.17
C MET A 15 -3.08 -1.39 -10.34
N GLN A 16 -3.32 -1.95 -11.53
CA GLN A 16 -4.51 -2.76 -11.80
C GLN A 16 -4.64 -3.97 -10.87
N TYR A 17 -3.52 -4.54 -10.41
CA TYR A 17 -3.53 -5.68 -9.50
C TYR A 17 -3.98 -5.27 -8.09
N GLU A 18 -3.47 -4.14 -7.59
CA GLU A 18 -3.84 -3.56 -6.30
C GLU A 18 -5.32 -3.16 -6.30
N ALA A 19 -5.78 -2.53 -7.39
CA ALA A 19 -7.17 -2.14 -7.56
C ALA A 19 -8.12 -3.35 -7.55
N VAL A 20 -7.73 -4.45 -8.21
CA VAL A 20 -8.50 -5.70 -8.21
C VAL A 20 -8.59 -6.29 -6.79
N GLU A 21 -7.48 -6.31 -6.04
CA GLU A 21 -7.48 -6.84 -4.68
C GLU A 21 -8.34 -6.00 -3.72
N VAL A 22 -8.23 -4.66 -3.78
CA VAL A 22 -9.09 -3.77 -2.98
C VAL A 22 -10.56 -4.00 -3.30
N ALA A 23 -10.91 -4.08 -4.59
CA ALA A 23 -12.28 -4.30 -5.01
C ALA A 23 -12.81 -5.67 -4.55
N ARG A 24 -11.95 -6.70 -4.51
CA ARG A 24 -12.29 -8.03 -3.97
C ARG A 24 -12.56 -7.95 -2.46
N ALA A 25 -11.66 -7.38 -1.67
CA ALA A 25 -11.79 -7.26 -0.21
C ALA A 25 -13.07 -6.50 0.18
N VAL A 26 -13.34 -5.37 -0.47
CA VAL A 26 -14.56 -4.57 -0.24
C VAL A 26 -15.82 -5.37 -0.55
N ARG A 27 -15.87 -6.09 -1.68
CA ARG A 27 -17.02 -6.95 -2.03
C ARG A 27 -17.23 -8.08 -1.03
N ALA A 28 -16.15 -8.60 -0.44
CA ALA A 28 -16.19 -9.63 0.59
C ALA A 28 -16.56 -9.09 1.99
N GLY A 29 -16.66 -7.76 2.17
CA GLY A 29 -16.91 -7.14 3.47
C GLY A 29 -15.72 -7.24 4.43
N GLU A 30 -14.52 -7.47 3.90
CA GLU A 30 -13.30 -7.54 4.70
C GLU A 30 -12.82 -6.14 5.10
N CYS A 31 -12.30 -6.00 6.32
CA CYS A 31 -11.73 -4.74 6.80
C CYS A 31 -10.27 -4.53 6.36
N GLU A 32 -9.61 -5.58 5.87
CA GLU A 32 -8.23 -5.53 5.38
C GLU A 32 -8.01 -6.58 4.28
N SER A 33 -6.96 -6.40 3.46
CA SER A 33 -6.56 -7.38 2.47
C SER A 33 -5.77 -8.51 3.13
N PRO A 34 -6.09 -9.79 2.88
CA PRO A 34 -5.24 -10.92 3.30
C PRO A 34 -3.91 -10.97 2.56
N LEU A 35 -3.78 -10.33 1.38
CA LEU A 35 -2.51 -10.19 0.66
C LEU A 35 -1.63 -9.08 1.22
N VAL A 36 -2.25 -8.01 1.74
CA VAL A 36 -1.58 -6.87 2.36
C VAL A 36 -2.24 -6.54 3.71
N PRO A 37 -1.97 -7.33 4.77
CA PRO A 37 -2.56 -7.09 6.08
C PRO A 37 -2.08 -5.78 6.72
N LEU A 38 -2.87 -5.22 7.63
CA LEU A 38 -2.54 -3.99 8.34
C LEU A 38 -1.23 -4.11 9.14
N GLU A 39 -1.02 -5.25 9.81
CA GLU A 39 0.23 -5.50 10.53
C GLU A 39 1.47 -5.49 9.62
N GLY A 40 1.34 -5.96 8.37
CA GLY A 40 2.41 -5.89 7.38
C GLY A 40 2.75 -4.44 7.03
N SER A 41 1.73 -3.62 6.80
CA SER A 41 1.89 -2.18 6.56
C SER A 41 2.57 -1.48 7.75
N LEU A 42 2.13 -1.77 8.98
CA LEU A 42 2.76 -1.22 10.19
C LEU A 42 4.21 -1.68 10.34
N ALA A 43 4.54 -2.93 10.01
CA ALA A 43 5.91 -3.43 10.08
C ALA A 43 6.85 -2.70 9.10
N VAL A 44 6.37 -2.41 7.89
CA VAL A 44 7.11 -1.57 6.92
C VAL A 44 7.32 -0.17 7.49
N MET A 45 6.27 0.48 7.99
CA MET A 45 6.39 1.84 8.54
C MET A 45 7.35 1.90 9.73
N ARG A 46 7.27 0.95 10.68
CA ARG A 46 8.23 0.84 11.79
C ARG A 46 9.68 0.71 11.31
N THR A 47 9.91 -0.03 10.22
CA THR A 47 11.24 -0.17 9.61
C THR A 47 11.72 1.16 9.01
N LEU A 48 10.85 1.86 8.28
CA LEU A 48 11.17 3.16 7.69
C LEU A 48 11.46 4.21 8.79
N ASP A 49 10.70 4.20 9.87
CA ASP A 49 10.92 5.09 11.02
C ASP A 49 12.27 4.83 11.68
N ALA A 50 12.65 3.56 11.90
CA ALA A 50 13.96 3.21 12.44
C ALA A 50 15.12 3.67 11.53
N VAL A 51 14.94 3.63 10.21
CA VAL A 51 15.92 4.17 9.27
C VAL A 51 15.99 5.70 9.37
N ARG A 52 14.84 6.39 9.35
CA ARG A 52 14.74 7.86 9.48
C ARG A 52 15.42 8.36 10.75
N ASP A 53 15.24 7.65 11.85
CA ASP A 53 15.88 7.96 13.13
C ASP A 53 17.41 7.90 13.04
N ARG A 54 17.95 6.86 12.39
CA ARG A 54 19.40 6.66 12.21
C ARG A 54 20.06 7.68 11.30
N ILE A 55 19.36 8.17 10.28
CA ILE A 55 19.91 9.10 9.29
C ILE A 55 19.56 10.57 9.56
N GLY A 56 18.81 10.85 10.62
CA GLY A 56 18.46 12.21 11.02
C GLY A 56 17.33 12.86 10.21
N VAL A 57 16.52 12.08 9.49
CA VAL A 57 15.32 12.61 8.79
C VAL A 57 14.23 12.88 9.82
N ARG A 58 13.71 14.12 9.87
CA ARG A 58 12.62 14.54 10.75
C ARG A 58 11.57 15.34 9.98
N TYR A 59 10.31 15.04 10.22
CA TYR A 59 9.17 15.76 9.69
C TYR A 59 8.57 16.69 10.76
N PRO A 60 7.88 17.77 10.36
CA PRO A 60 7.18 18.63 11.32
C PRO A 60 6.17 17.89 12.22
N ALA A 61 5.60 16.79 11.74
CA ALA A 61 4.63 15.97 12.47
C ALA A 61 5.24 15.01 13.50
N ASP A 62 6.57 14.84 13.55
CA ASP A 62 7.24 13.99 14.56
C ASP A 62 7.42 14.70 15.92
N ARG A 63 6.94 15.95 16.04
CA ARG A 63 7.09 16.80 17.23
C ARG A 63 5.84 16.82 18.08
#